data_AF-A0ABD2FY10-F1
#
_entry.id   AF-A0ABD2FY10-F1
#
_cell.length_a   1.000
_cell.length_b   1.000
_cell.length_c   1.000
_cell.angle_alpha   90.00
_cell.angle_beta   90.00
_cell.angle_gamma   90.00
#
_symmetry.space_group_name_H-M   'P 1'
#
loop_
_entity.id
_entity.type
_entity.pdbx_description
1 polymer ?
#
loop_
_entity_poly.entity_id
_entity_poly.type
_entity_poly.pdbx_seq_one_letter_code
_entity_poly.pdbx_strand_id
1 'polypeptide(L)'
;MDMFSWTGRQAVLYNGIIICGIGIQSIPVFVVVKAASRRVGDRPVLLAGLAVIFCGFFILLPWGNQYPQIQWADVTNSTLGRVSAASNSSVEPVGCPYQQTWCQYTPVIHLAQYISADVLIGVGYPACNVMSYTLYSKILGPRPQGVYMGWLTASGSGARTLGPVFVSQVYTLLGPRWAFSLICVLVLGAGILLGSVYHRLIPFSVRNARTPP
;
A
#
# COMPACT_ATOMS: atom_id res chain seq x y z
N MET A 1 9.69 10.81 1.03
CA MET A 1 10.53 11.04 2.24
C MET A 1 10.80 12.53 2.44
N ASP A 2 10.55 13.32 1.42
CA ASP A 2 10.77 14.78 1.35
C ASP A 2 9.71 15.58 2.11
N MET A 3 8.61 14.93 2.51
CA MET A 3 7.46 15.56 3.16
C MET A 3 7.60 15.70 4.69
N PHE A 4 8.53 14.96 5.31
CA PHE A 4 8.78 14.97 6.77
C PHE A 4 10.09 15.66 7.15
N SER A 5 10.80 16.28 6.20
CA SER A 5 12.11 16.92 6.42
C SER A 5 13.14 16.00 7.09
N TRP A 6 13.05 14.69 6.85
CA TRP A 6 14.00 13.71 7.39
C TRP A 6 15.23 13.60 6.49
N THR A 7 16.41 13.52 7.10
CA THR A 7 17.64 13.14 6.39
C THR A 7 17.52 11.72 5.85
N GLY A 8 18.19 11.39 4.73
CA GLY A 8 18.07 10.07 4.09
C GLY A 8 18.33 8.91 5.07
N ARG A 9 19.32 9.07 5.97
CA ARG A 9 19.65 8.07 7.01
C ARG A 9 18.52 7.87 8.02
N GLN A 10 17.89 8.95 8.48
CA GLN A 10 16.77 8.88 9.43
C GLN A 10 15.54 8.27 8.78
N ALA A 11 15.25 8.65 7.54
CA ALA A 11 14.10 8.12 6.81
C ALA A 11 14.20 6.60 6.62
N VAL A 12 15.37 6.08 6.29
CA VAL A 12 15.60 4.63 6.17
C VAL A 12 15.42 3.93 7.52
N LEU A 13 15.97 4.49 8.61
CA LEU A 13 15.84 3.91 9.96
C LEU A 13 14.37 3.85 10.42
N TYR A 14 13.62 4.95 10.30
CA TYR A 14 12.21 4.97 10.72
C TYR A 14 11.34 4.03 9.90
N ASN A 15 11.51 4.00 8.57
CA ASN A 15 10.77 3.05 7.73
C ASN A 15 11.14 1.60 8.05
N GLY A 16 12.41 1.32 8.35
CA GLY A 16 12.83 -0.01 8.80
C GLY A 16 12.12 -0.45 10.09
N ILE A 17 12.06 0.41 11.10
CA ILE A 17 11.37 0.13 12.36
C ILE A 17 9.87 -0.11 12.13
N ILE A 18 9.23 0.72 11.31
CA ILE A 18 7.81 0.59 10.98
C ILE A 18 7.53 -0.76 10.31
N ILE A 19 8.30 -1.13 9.28
CA ILE A 19 8.14 -2.41 8.57
C ILE A 19 8.35 -3.60 9.50
N CYS A 20 9.33 -3.54 10.41
CA CYS A 20 9.52 -4.55 11.44
C CYS A 20 8.29 -4.69 12.35
N GLY A 21 7.70 -3.57 12.78
CA GLY A 21 6.47 -3.54 13.57
C GLY A 21 5.30 -4.21 12.86
N ILE A 22 5.07 -3.89 11.59
CA ILE A 22 4.03 -4.53 10.76
C ILE A 22 4.28 -6.05 10.62
N GLY A 23 5.55 -6.45 10.48
CA GLY A 23 5.93 -7.85 10.40
C GLY A 23 5.52 -8.63 11.67
N ILE A 24 5.81 -8.07 12.85
CA ILE A 24 5.39 -8.65 14.14
C ILE A 24 3.86 -8.67 14.26
N GLN A 25 3.20 -7.57 13.88
CA GLN A 25 1.75 -7.44 13.87
C GLN A 25 1.06 -8.48 12.97
N SER A 26 1.71 -8.94 11.90
CA SER A 26 1.13 -9.94 10.98
C SER A 26 0.90 -11.31 11.65
N ILE A 27 1.67 -11.65 12.69
CA ILE A 27 1.56 -12.93 13.41
C ILE A 27 0.17 -13.13 14.02
N PRO A 28 -0.35 -12.23 14.90
CA PRO A 28 -1.70 -12.38 15.45
C PRO A 28 -2.78 -12.31 14.36
N VAL A 29 -2.56 -11.54 13.29
CA VAL A 29 -3.50 -11.46 12.16
C VAL A 29 -3.70 -12.83 11.52
N PHE A 30 -2.65 -13.62 11.31
CA PHE A 30 -2.80 -14.98 10.77
C PHE A 30 -3.64 -15.88 11.68
N VAL A 31 -3.50 -15.76 13.01
CA VAL A 31 -4.30 -16.51 13.98
C VAL A 31 -5.78 -16.11 13.88
N VAL A 32 -6.05 -14.81 13.85
CA VAL A 32 -7.41 -14.27 13.73
C VAL A 32 -8.05 -14.67 12.40
N VAL A 33 -7.33 -14.56 11.29
CA VAL A 33 -7.82 -14.95 9.95
C VAL A 33 -8.17 -16.44 9.91
N LYS A 34 -7.33 -17.30 10.50
CA LYS A 34 -7.60 -18.74 10.59
C LYS A 34 -8.86 -19.02 11.43
N ALA A 35 -9.02 -18.34 12.57
CA ALA A 35 -10.19 -18.48 13.42
C ALA A 35 -11.47 -17.98 12.72
N ALA A 36 -11.40 -16.82 12.05
CA ALA A 36 -12.49 -16.22 11.30
C ALA A 36 -12.89 -17.10 10.10
N SER A 37 -11.92 -17.59 9.31
CA SER A 37 -12.14 -18.51 8.17
C SER A 37 -12.95 -19.73 8.59
N ARG A 38 -12.65 -20.31 9.76
CA ARG A 38 -13.40 -21.47 10.28
C ARG A 38 -14.83 -21.14 10.70
N ARG A 39 -15.11 -19.92 11.18
CA ARG A 39 -16.43 -19.54 11.70
C ARG A 39 -17.36 -18.99 10.62
N VAL A 40 -16.88 -18.04 9.82
CA VAL A 40 -17.69 -17.32 8.82
C VAL A 40 -17.43 -17.79 7.38
N GLY A 41 -16.43 -18.64 7.16
CA GLY A 41 -16.04 -19.11 5.83
C GLY A 41 -15.02 -18.20 5.15
N ASP A 42 -14.37 -18.71 4.11
CA ASP A 42 -13.21 -18.05 3.48
C ASP A 42 -13.57 -16.74 2.74
N ARG A 43 -14.74 -16.71 2.08
CA ARG A 43 -15.14 -15.58 1.24
C ARG A 43 -15.42 -14.28 2.00
N PRO A 44 -16.24 -14.26 3.06
CA PRO A 44 -16.49 -13.02 3.80
C PRO A 44 -15.21 -12.51 4.48
N VAL A 45 -14.29 -13.39 4.87
CA VAL A 45 -12.99 -12.99 5.43
C VAL A 45 -12.11 -12.31 4.37
N LEU A 46 -12.14 -12.80 3.12
CA LEU A 46 -11.45 -12.13 2.01
C LEU A 46 -12.03 -10.73 1.74
N LEU A 47 -13.36 -10.62 1.68
CA LEU A 47 -14.03 -9.33 1.43
C LEU A 47 -13.81 -8.34 2.58
N ALA A 48 -13.87 -8.81 3.82
CA ALA A 48 -13.57 -8.01 5.00
C ALA A 48 -12.12 -7.52 4.99
N GLY A 49 -11.16 -8.40 4.68
CA GLY A 49 -9.75 -8.01 4.56
C GLY A 49 -9.55 -6.91 3.52
N LEU A 50 -10.22 -7.02 2.37
CA LEU A 50 -10.12 -6.02 1.31
C LEU A 50 -10.77 -4.68 1.71
N ALA A 51 -11.88 -4.72 2.45
CA ALA A 51 -12.49 -3.53 3.03
C ALA A 51 -11.56 -2.84 4.03
N VAL A 52 -10.84 -3.60 4.88
CA VAL A 52 -9.82 -3.04 5.79
C VAL A 52 -8.69 -2.37 5.01
N ILE A 53 -8.19 -2.99 3.94
CA ILE A 53 -7.18 -2.38 3.05
C ILE A 53 -7.72 -1.08 2.45
N PHE A 54 -8.96 -1.09 1.95
CA PHE A 54 -9.58 0.09 1.38
C PHE A 54 -9.68 1.24 2.39
N CYS A 55 -10.13 0.95 3.62
CA CYS A 55 -10.16 1.93 4.70
C CYS A 55 -8.76 2.47 5.03
N GLY A 56 -7.73 1.61 5.04
CA GLY A 56 -6.35 2.02 5.25
C GLY A 56 -5.86 3.01 4.18
N PHE A 57 -6.11 2.72 2.90
CA PHE A 57 -5.77 3.66 1.82
C PHE A 57 -6.63 4.92 1.86
N PHE A 58 -7.90 4.84 2.26
CA PHE A 58 -8.76 6.01 2.40
C PHE A 58 -8.29 6.97 3.50
N ILE A 59 -7.76 6.43 4.61
CA ILE A 59 -7.13 7.23 5.67
C ILE A 59 -5.79 7.81 5.23
N LEU A 60 -5.07 7.11 4.33
CA LEU A 60 -3.83 7.59 3.74
C LEU A 60 -4.04 8.78 2.79
N LEU A 61 -5.26 8.99 2.27
CA LEU A 61 -5.55 10.19 1.49
C LEU A 61 -5.28 11.43 2.37
N PRO A 62 -4.52 12.42 1.87
CA PRO A 62 -4.22 13.62 2.63
C PRO A 62 -5.47 14.50 2.74
N TRP A 63 -6.29 14.24 3.76
CA TRP A 63 -7.44 15.07 4.18
C TRP A 63 -7.01 16.33 4.94
N GLY A 64 -5.72 16.46 5.25
CA GLY A 64 -5.16 17.59 6.00
C GLY A 64 -5.09 18.90 5.21
N ASN A 65 -5.07 20.01 5.94
CA ASN A 65 -5.06 21.38 5.41
C ASN A 65 -3.70 22.10 5.62
N GLN A 66 -2.64 21.36 6.03
CA GLN A 66 -1.32 21.93 6.29
C GLN A 66 -0.35 21.57 5.15
N TYR A 67 0.20 22.60 4.51
CA TYR A 67 1.17 22.47 3.42
C TYR A 67 2.59 22.21 3.96
N PRO A 68 3.41 21.40 3.27
CA PRO A 68 4.80 21.18 3.66
C PRO A 68 5.58 22.49 3.63
N GLN A 69 6.55 22.61 4.53
CA GLN A 69 7.54 23.68 4.48
C GLN A 69 8.31 23.56 3.16
N ILE A 70 8.08 24.51 2.27
CA ILE A 70 8.72 24.58 0.96
C ILE A 70 10.17 25.01 1.22
N GLN A 71 11.13 24.15 0.93
CA GLN A 71 12.52 24.58 0.86
C GLN A 71 12.66 25.34 -0.46
N TRP A 72 12.52 26.66 -0.40
CA TRP A 72 13.00 27.51 -1.49
C TRP A 72 14.50 27.21 -1.56
N ALA A 73 14.93 26.39 -2.52
CA ALA A 73 16.29 26.49 -3.00
C ALA A 73 16.44 27.97 -3.36
N ASP A 74 17.27 28.68 -2.61
CA ASP A 74 17.49 30.11 -2.68
C ASP A 74 17.64 30.55 -4.15
N VAL A 75 16.52 30.88 -4.80
CA VAL A 75 16.50 31.83 -5.91
C VAL A 75 16.61 33.20 -5.25
N THR A 76 17.73 33.41 -4.55
CA THR A 76 18.19 34.75 -4.24
C THR A 76 18.46 35.35 -5.59
N ASN A 77 17.55 36.24 -5.99
CA ASN A 77 17.68 37.13 -7.14
C ASN A 77 19.16 37.44 -7.39
N SER A 78 19.66 37.02 -8.55
CA SER A 78 20.98 37.36 -9.08
C SER A 78 21.05 38.86 -9.43
N THR A 79 20.71 39.73 -8.49
CA THR A 79 20.91 41.17 -8.61
C THR A 79 21.22 41.70 -7.21
N LEU A 80 22.53 41.73 -6.94
CA LEU A 80 23.24 42.66 -6.04
C LEU A 80 24.00 41.97 -4.90
N GLY A 81 25.32 41.89 -5.08
CA GLY A 81 26.25 42.07 -3.96
C GLY A 81 26.95 40.82 -3.45
N ARG A 82 28.22 40.68 -3.86
CA ARG A 82 29.26 39.88 -3.21
C ARG A 82 29.16 39.90 -1.67
N VAL A 83 28.86 38.76 -1.04
CA VAL A 83 29.55 38.30 0.17
C VAL A 83 29.66 36.78 0.10
N SER A 84 30.89 36.32 -0.09
CA SER A 84 31.28 34.94 0.09
C SER A 84 30.99 34.50 1.52
N ALA A 85 30.17 33.48 1.69
CA ALA A 85 30.29 32.57 2.82
C ALA A 85 29.98 31.17 2.32
N ALA A 86 31.04 30.43 2.02
CA ALA A 86 31.02 28.99 2.09
C ALA A 86 30.58 28.60 3.50
N SER A 87 29.28 28.41 3.71
CA SER A 87 28.80 27.67 4.87
C SER A 87 29.05 26.21 4.56
N ASN A 88 30.18 25.71 5.06
CA ASN A 88 30.48 24.30 5.31
C ASN A 88 29.44 23.70 6.27
N SER A 89 28.17 23.66 5.88
CA SER A 89 27.16 22.84 6.52
C SER A 89 27.02 21.61 5.65
N SER A 90 27.59 20.50 6.12
CA SER A 90 27.32 19.12 5.73
C SER A 90 25.86 18.72 6.05
N VAL A 91 24.92 19.60 5.71
CA VAL A 91 23.49 19.43 5.93
C VAL A 91 22.90 19.13 4.57
N GLU A 92 22.59 17.84 4.40
CA GLU A 92 21.84 17.31 3.26
C GLU A 92 20.59 18.18 3.06
N PRO A 93 20.33 18.73 1.85
CA PRO A 93 19.13 19.52 1.61
C PRO A 93 17.88 18.69 1.95
N VAL A 94 17.13 19.12 2.96
CA VAL A 94 15.92 18.45 3.45
C VAL A 94 14.67 19.18 2.93
N GLY A 95 14.11 18.71 1.82
CA GLY A 95 12.92 19.30 1.19
C GLY A 95 12.76 18.89 -0.27
N CYS A 96 11.62 19.25 -0.89
CA CYS A 96 11.34 18.91 -2.28
C CYS A 96 12.28 19.64 -3.26
N PRO A 97 12.85 18.95 -4.27
CA PRO A 97 13.54 19.61 -5.37
C PRO A 97 12.57 20.43 -6.23
N TYR A 98 13.05 21.56 -6.80
CA TYR A 98 12.26 22.44 -7.70
C TYR A 98 11.61 21.70 -8.88
N GLN A 99 12.15 20.54 -9.27
CA GLN A 99 11.61 19.69 -10.34
C GLN A 99 10.24 19.07 -10.01
N GLN A 100 9.81 19.06 -8.74
CA GLN A 100 8.56 18.44 -8.30
C GLN A 100 7.49 19.50 -7.99
N THR A 101 6.75 19.90 -9.03
CA THR A 101 5.68 20.92 -8.95
C THR A 101 4.56 20.55 -7.98
N TRP A 102 4.37 19.27 -7.68
CA TRP A 102 3.36 18.78 -6.74
C TRP A 102 3.57 19.21 -5.29
N CYS A 103 4.78 19.66 -4.93
CA CYS A 103 5.10 20.11 -3.59
C CYS A 103 4.43 21.44 -3.22
N GLN A 104 4.02 22.26 -4.22
CA GLN A 104 3.31 23.52 -3.98
C GLN A 104 1.83 23.33 -3.60
N TYR A 105 1.20 22.26 -4.06
CA TYR A 105 -0.25 22.09 -3.90
C TYR A 105 -0.66 20.91 -3.02
N THR A 106 0.27 20.02 -2.63
CA THR A 106 -0.04 18.82 -1.85
C THR A 106 0.27 19.00 -0.37
N PRO A 107 -0.70 18.84 0.55
CA PRO A 107 -0.50 18.97 1.97
C PRO A 107 0.23 17.76 2.56
N VAL A 108 0.86 17.97 3.71
CA VAL A 108 1.60 16.96 4.45
C VAL A 108 0.64 15.92 5.01
N ILE A 109 0.97 14.65 4.81
CA ILE A 109 0.32 13.55 5.54
C ILE A 109 0.86 13.56 6.97
N HIS A 110 -0.02 13.66 7.96
CA HIS A 110 0.40 13.57 9.35
C HIS A 110 1.02 12.21 9.65
N LEU A 111 2.09 12.18 10.44
CA LEU A 111 2.77 10.93 10.82
C LEU A 111 1.79 9.92 11.46
N ALA A 112 0.83 10.39 12.27
CA ALA A 112 -0.20 9.54 12.87
C ALA A 112 -1.16 8.92 11.82
N GLN A 113 -1.52 9.65 10.77
CA GLN A 113 -2.33 9.12 9.67
C GLN A 113 -1.55 8.08 8.86
N TYR A 114 -0.27 8.35 8.60
CA TYR A 114 0.61 7.40 7.93
C TYR A 114 0.74 6.09 8.73
N ILE A 115 1.03 6.16 10.03
CA ILE A 115 1.17 4.97 10.88
C ILE A 115 -0.14 4.20 11.00
N SER A 116 -1.27 4.89 11.21
CA SER A 116 -2.58 4.22 11.31
C SER A 116 -3.01 3.54 10.02
N ALA A 117 -2.78 4.17 8.87
CA ALA A 117 -3.03 3.58 7.56
C ALA A 117 -2.12 2.35 7.31
N ASP A 118 -0.84 2.47 7.65
CA ASP A 118 0.14 1.40 7.51
C ASP A 118 -0.19 0.18 8.37
N VAL A 119 -0.64 0.39 9.61
CA VAL A 119 -1.14 -0.68 10.49
C VAL A 119 -2.38 -1.36 9.89
N LEU A 120 -3.35 -0.59 9.37
CA LEU A 120 -4.56 -1.14 8.74
C LEU A 120 -4.25 -1.96 7.49
N ILE A 121 -3.39 -1.44 6.62
CA ILE A 121 -2.91 -2.17 5.42
C ILE A 121 -2.12 -3.40 5.87
N GLY A 122 -1.32 -3.29 6.93
CA GLY A 122 -0.59 -4.38 7.57
C GLY A 122 -1.47 -5.49 8.15
N VAL A 123 -2.70 -5.18 8.58
CA VAL A 123 -3.70 -6.21 8.92
C VAL A 123 -4.30 -6.81 7.65
N GLY A 124 -4.75 -5.96 6.73
CA GLY A 124 -5.55 -6.39 5.59
C GLY A 124 -4.76 -7.20 4.55
N TYR A 125 -3.52 -6.81 4.25
CA TYR A 125 -2.68 -7.44 3.22
C TYR A 125 -2.38 -8.93 3.49
N PRO A 126 -1.83 -9.33 4.65
CA PRO A 126 -1.58 -10.75 4.93
C PRO A 126 -2.86 -11.57 4.97
N ALA A 127 -3.97 -10.99 5.47
CA ALA A 127 -5.28 -11.63 5.49
C ALA A 127 -5.79 -11.93 4.06
N CYS A 128 -5.75 -10.93 3.17
CA CYS A 128 -6.16 -11.10 1.78
C CYS A 128 -5.26 -12.07 1.02
N ASN A 129 -3.94 -11.99 1.23
CA ASN A 129 -2.98 -12.85 0.56
C ASN A 129 -3.23 -14.32 0.90
N VAL A 130 -3.29 -14.68 2.19
CA VAL A 130 -3.56 -16.06 2.61
C VAL A 130 -4.93 -16.52 2.15
N MET A 131 -5.96 -15.68 2.27
CA MET A 131 -7.31 -16.07 1.89
C MET A 131 -7.48 -16.26 0.38
N SER A 132 -6.74 -15.50 -0.44
CA SER A 132 -6.72 -15.68 -1.89
C SER A 132 -6.14 -17.04 -2.27
N TYR A 133 -5.02 -17.44 -1.65
CA TYR A 133 -4.43 -18.77 -1.87
C TYR A 133 -5.35 -19.91 -1.41
N THR A 134 -5.97 -19.79 -0.23
CA THR A 134 -6.87 -20.83 0.29
C THR A 134 -8.15 -20.96 -0.53
N LEU A 135 -8.73 -19.85 -0.97
CA LEU A 135 -9.93 -19.88 -1.79
C LEU A 135 -9.63 -20.46 -3.17
N TYR A 136 -8.52 -20.05 -3.79
CA TYR A 136 -8.11 -20.54 -5.09
C TYR A 136 -7.82 -22.05 -5.08
N SER A 137 -7.19 -22.58 -4.02
CA SER A 137 -6.93 -24.03 -3.88
C SER A 137 -8.22 -24.83 -3.74
N LYS A 138 -9.16 -24.34 -2.94
CA LYS A 138 -10.47 -24.98 -2.72
C LYS A 138 -11.37 -24.95 -3.95
N ILE A 139 -11.21 -23.96 -4.83
CA ILE A 139 -11.98 -23.85 -6.08
C ILE A 139 -11.45 -24.84 -7.12
N LEU A 140 -10.13 -25.01 -7.22
CA LEU A 140 -9.52 -25.86 -8.25
C LEU A 140 -9.79 -27.36 -8.05
N GLY A 141 -9.84 -27.82 -6.80
CA GLY A 141 -10.03 -29.24 -6.50
C GLY A 141 -8.87 -30.12 -7.00
N PRO A 142 -9.12 -31.38 -7.44
CA PRO A 142 -8.09 -32.35 -7.82
C PRO A 142 -7.47 -32.13 -9.22
N ARG A 143 -7.75 -31.00 -9.89
CA ARG A 143 -7.15 -30.61 -11.17
C ARG A 143 -5.66 -30.29 -11.01
N PRO A 144 -4.84 -30.11 -12.07
CA PRO A 144 -3.39 -29.83 -11.92
C PRO A 144 -3.12 -28.54 -11.12
N GLN A 145 -3.09 -28.65 -9.80
CA GLN A 145 -3.09 -27.55 -8.84
C GLN A 145 -1.78 -26.74 -8.93
N GLY A 146 -0.68 -27.40 -9.26
CA GLY A 146 0.64 -26.77 -9.37
C GLY A 146 0.71 -25.69 -10.44
N VAL A 147 0.17 -25.90 -11.64
CA VAL A 147 0.27 -24.93 -12.75
C VAL A 147 -0.50 -23.66 -12.45
N TYR A 148 -1.74 -23.80 -11.98
CA TYR A 148 -2.60 -22.67 -11.67
C TYR A 148 -2.15 -21.91 -10.42
N MET A 149 -1.68 -22.61 -9.38
CA MET A 149 -1.03 -21.97 -8.23
C MET A 149 0.27 -21.27 -8.63
N GLY A 150 0.99 -21.83 -9.61
CA GLY A 150 2.15 -21.21 -10.23
C GLY A 150 1.79 -19.87 -10.88
N TRP A 151 0.76 -19.82 -11.71
CA TRP A 151 0.26 -18.57 -12.32
C TRP A 151 -0.17 -17.54 -11.28
N LEU A 152 -0.90 -17.96 -10.24
CA LEU A 152 -1.30 -17.08 -9.15
C LEU A 152 -0.05 -16.48 -8.45
N THR A 153 0.92 -17.32 -8.12
CA THR A 153 2.16 -16.89 -7.46
C THR A 153 3.00 -15.99 -8.35
N ALA A 154 3.13 -16.33 -9.64
CA ALA A 154 3.83 -15.52 -10.64
C ALA A 154 3.21 -14.13 -10.77
N SER A 155 1.88 -14.03 -10.81
CA SER A 155 1.18 -12.74 -10.83
C SER A 155 1.44 -11.91 -9.56
N GLY A 156 1.46 -12.55 -8.39
CA GLY A 156 1.77 -11.89 -7.11
C GLY A 156 3.21 -11.37 -7.05
N SER A 157 4.17 -12.16 -7.53
CA SER A 157 5.56 -11.73 -7.64
C SER A 157 5.73 -10.59 -8.65
N GLY A 158 5.10 -10.68 -9.81
CA GLY A 158 5.10 -9.60 -10.81
C GLY A 158 4.54 -8.30 -10.26
N ALA A 159 3.44 -8.36 -9.50
CA ALA A 159 2.86 -7.20 -8.83
C ALA A 159 3.83 -6.57 -7.80
N ARG A 160 4.59 -7.38 -7.05
CA ARG A 160 5.60 -6.87 -6.10
C ARG A 160 6.80 -6.23 -6.78
N THR A 161 7.17 -6.69 -7.97
CA THR A 161 8.26 -6.08 -8.75
C THR A 161 7.80 -4.81 -9.47
N LEU A 162 6.61 -4.82 -10.08
CA LEU A 162 6.08 -3.70 -10.86
C LEU A 162 5.48 -2.59 -9.97
N GLY A 163 4.98 -2.93 -8.78
CA GLY A 163 4.33 -2.00 -7.86
C GLY A 163 5.21 -0.79 -7.50
N PRO A 164 6.42 -0.99 -6.95
CA PRO A 164 7.32 0.12 -6.62
C PRO A 164 7.70 0.97 -7.83
N VAL A 165 7.88 0.36 -9.01
CA VAL A 165 8.23 1.09 -10.24
C VAL A 165 7.08 2.00 -10.67
N PHE A 166 5.86 1.45 -10.73
CA PHE A 166 4.67 2.22 -11.07
C PHE A 166 4.42 3.36 -10.08
N VAL A 167 4.45 3.05 -8.77
CA VAL A 167 4.23 4.05 -7.72
C VAL A 167 5.32 5.13 -7.73
N SER A 168 6.58 4.76 -7.94
CA SER A 168 7.69 5.72 -8.03
C SER A 168 7.49 6.71 -9.19
N GLN A 169 7.14 6.22 -10.37
CA GLN A 169 6.91 7.07 -11.55
C GLN A 169 5.70 8.00 -11.39
N VAL A 170 4.59 7.47 -10.86
CA VAL A 170 3.38 8.28 -10.62
C VAL A 170 3.65 9.32 -9.53
N TYR A 171 4.39 8.94 -8.48
CA TYR A 171 4.76 9.85 -7.39
C TYR A 171 5.67 10.99 -7.88
N THR A 172 6.66 10.72 -8.73
CA THR A 172 7.56 11.76 -9.24
C THR A 172 6.86 12.74 -10.18
N LEU A 173 5.95 12.26 -11.03
CA LEU A 173 5.32 13.05 -12.09
C LEU A 173 4.01 13.74 -11.67
N LEU A 174 3.09 13.01 -11.04
CA LEU A 174 1.74 13.51 -10.71
C LEU A 174 1.61 13.89 -9.22
N GLY A 175 2.48 13.34 -8.38
CA GLY A 175 2.51 13.60 -6.95
C GLY A 175 1.66 12.64 -6.10
N PRO A 176 1.67 12.84 -4.76
CA PRO A 176 1.14 11.87 -3.79
C PRO A 176 -0.37 11.65 -3.90
N ARG A 177 -1.14 12.73 -4.15
CA ARG A 177 -2.61 12.67 -4.24
C ARG A 177 -3.10 11.75 -5.35
N TRP A 178 -2.49 11.87 -6.53
CA TRP A 178 -2.81 11.03 -7.68
C TRP A 178 -2.36 9.59 -7.46
N ALA A 179 -1.16 9.38 -6.91
CA ALA A 179 -0.66 8.04 -6.58
C ALA A 179 -1.61 7.29 -5.63
N PHE A 180 -1.99 7.90 -4.50
CA PHE A 180 -2.89 7.26 -3.53
C PHE A 180 -4.32 7.11 -4.04
N SER A 181 -4.84 8.10 -4.80
CA SER A 181 -6.17 7.99 -5.42
C SER A 181 -6.25 6.84 -6.43
N LEU A 182 -5.24 6.69 -7.29
CA LEU A 182 -5.16 5.58 -8.24
C LEU A 182 -5.14 4.22 -7.51
N ILE A 183 -4.38 4.10 -6.42
CA ILE A 183 -4.35 2.88 -5.62
C ILE A 183 -5.71 2.61 -4.97
N CYS A 184 -6.38 3.62 -4.41
CA CYS A 184 -7.74 3.48 -3.89
C CYS A 184 -8.72 2.97 -4.94
N VAL A 185 -8.68 3.53 -6.15
CA VAL A 185 -9.54 3.10 -7.27
C VAL A 185 -9.23 1.66 -7.67
N LEU A 186 -7.96 1.26 -7.71
CA LEU A 186 -7.55 -0.12 -8.00
C LEU A 186 -8.08 -1.11 -6.94
N VAL A 187 -7.97 -0.77 -5.65
CA VAL A 187 -8.47 -1.61 -4.55
C VAL A 187 -10.00 -1.71 -4.58
N LEU A 188 -10.70 -0.60 -4.82
CA LEU A 188 -12.15 -0.60 -4.99
C LEU A 188 -12.57 -1.44 -6.19
N GLY A 189 -11.90 -1.27 -7.34
CA GLY A 189 -12.15 -2.06 -8.54
C GLY A 189 -11.97 -3.55 -8.26
N ALA A 190 -10.90 -3.94 -7.57
CA ALA A 190 -10.69 -5.33 -7.15
C ALA A 190 -11.82 -5.83 -6.23
N GLY A 191 -12.32 -4.99 -5.32
CA GLY A 191 -13.43 -5.34 -4.42
C GLY A 191 -14.76 -5.50 -5.12
N ILE A 192 -15.06 -4.61 -6.06
CA ILE A 192 -16.26 -4.70 -6.90
C ILE A 192 -16.19 -5.95 -7.78
N LEU A 193 -15.04 -6.23 -8.40
CA LEU A 193 -14.83 -7.44 -9.18
C LEU A 193 -15.02 -8.69 -8.32
N LEU A 194 -14.40 -8.75 -7.14
CA LEU A 194 -14.58 -9.88 -6.22
C LEU A 194 -16.03 -10.04 -5.75
N GLY A 195 -16.71 -8.93 -5.47
CA GLY A 195 -18.13 -8.88 -5.11
C GLY A 195 -19.05 -9.34 -6.24
N SER A 196 -18.80 -8.92 -7.48
CA SER A 196 -19.57 -9.34 -8.66
C SER A 196 -19.39 -10.83 -8.96
N VAL A 197 -18.17 -11.35 -8.78
CA VAL A 197 -17.86 -12.76 -8.98
C VAL A 197 -18.25 -13.58 -7.75
N TYR A 198 -18.66 -12.97 -6.62
CA TYR A 198 -19.01 -13.64 -5.35
C TYR A 198 -20.00 -14.79 -5.53
N HIS A 199 -20.97 -14.60 -6.43
CA HIS A 199 -21.97 -15.62 -6.77
C HIS A 199 -21.36 -16.82 -7.53
N ARG A 200 -20.25 -16.62 -8.24
CA ARG A 200 -19.53 -17.62 -9.04
C ARG A 200 -18.43 -18.36 -8.26
N LEU A 201 -17.94 -17.82 -7.13
CA LEU A 201 -16.89 -18.42 -6.30
C LEU A 201 -17.39 -19.61 -5.43
N ILE A 202 -18.20 -20.52 -5.99
CA ILE A 202 -18.70 -21.72 -5.29
C ILE A 202 -17.54 -22.71 -5.05
N PRO A 203 -17.16 -23.00 -3.78
CA PRO A 203 -16.10 -23.95 -3.51
C PRO A 203 -16.53 -25.33 -4.02
N PHE A 204 -15.56 -26.07 -4.55
CA PHE A 204 -15.81 -27.35 -5.23
C PHE A 204 -16.57 -28.35 -4.33
N SER A 205 -16.31 -28.34 -3.02
CA SER A 205 -17.03 -29.18 -2.04
C SER A 205 -18.56 -28.97 -2.04
N VAL A 206 -19.03 -27.73 -2.21
CA VAL A 206 -20.48 -27.43 -2.28
C VAL A 206 -21.05 -27.81 -3.65
N ARG A 207 -20.24 -27.75 -4.70
CA ARG A 207 -20.64 -28.17 -6.05
C ARG A 207 -20.75 -29.69 -6.17
N ASN A 208 -19.80 -30.44 -5.60
CA ASN A 208 -19.85 -31.90 -5.55
C ASN A 208 -20.96 -32.42 -4.63
N ALA A 209 -21.29 -31.72 -3.54
CA ALA A 209 -22.42 -32.09 -2.68
C ALA A 209 -23.80 -31.93 -3.36
N ARG A 210 -23.90 -31.14 -4.45
CA ARG A 210 -25.15 -30.95 -5.22
C ARG A 210 -25.28 -31.87 -6.43
N THR A 211 -24.22 -32.58 -6.80
CA THR A 211 -24.24 -33.61 -7.84
C THR A 211 -23.75 -34.91 -7.23
N PRO A 212 -24.63 -35.68 -6.56
CA PRO A 212 -24.28 -37.06 -6.22
C PRO A 212 -24.02 -37.86 -7.51
N PRO A 213 -23.16 -38.91 -7.44
CA PRO A 213 -22.90 -39.81 -8.55
C PRO A 213 -24.15 -40.57 -9.00
#